data_AF-A0A345VIK4-F1
#
_entry.id   AF-A0A345VIK4-F1
#
_cell.length_a   1.000
_cell.length_b   1.000
_cell.length_c   1.000
_cell.angle_alpha   90.00
_cell.angle_beta   90.00
_cell.angle_gamma   90.00
#
_symmetry.space_group_name_H-M   'P 1'
#
loop_
_entity.id
_entity.type
_entity.pdbx_description
1 polymer ?
#
loop_
_entity_poly.entity_id
_entity_poly.type
_entity_poly.pdbx_seq_one_letter_code
_entity_poly.pdbx_strand_id
1 'polypeptide(L)'
;MIVFALAHFDMHDLSEIGRMTMYEFRLRKQAYLVKYLEEEERLHLQAFANRAVKATNKKGDQYIFPDFKKFYDSEKRRKEVLGDKEKRAISSELLARARRLQKMKGGN
;
A
#
# COMPACT_ATOMS: atom_id res chain seq x y z
N MET A 1 1.85 -19.63 -4.42
CA MET A 1 0.65 -18.98 -5.00
C MET A 1 -0.61 -19.48 -4.31
N ILE A 2 -0.85 -20.80 -4.31
CA ILE A 2 -2.08 -21.42 -3.78
C ILE A 2 -2.35 -21.07 -2.31
N VAL A 3 -1.41 -21.34 -1.41
CA VAL A 3 -1.56 -21.06 0.03
C VAL A 3 -1.87 -19.57 0.30
N PHE A 4 -1.22 -18.66 -0.43
CA PHE A 4 -1.46 -17.23 -0.29
C PHE A 4 -2.88 -16.85 -0.74
N ALA A 5 -3.37 -17.42 -1.84
CA ALA A 5 -4.71 -17.17 -2.34
C ALA A 5 -5.79 -17.68 -1.37
N LEU A 6 -5.59 -18.87 -0.80
CA LEU A 6 -6.49 -19.43 0.23
C LEU A 6 -6.54 -18.55 1.48
N ALA A 7 -5.37 -18.07 1.94
CA ALA A 7 -5.27 -17.32 3.19
C ALA A 7 -5.74 -15.85 3.09
N HIS A 8 -5.61 -15.24 1.90
CA HIS A 8 -5.67 -13.77 1.79
C HIS A 8 -6.59 -13.24 0.67
N PHE A 9 -6.97 -14.07 -0.29
CA PHE A 9 -7.83 -13.64 -1.42
C PHE A 9 -9.28 -14.11 -1.29
N ASP A 10 -9.64 -14.74 -0.17
CA ASP A 10 -10.98 -15.31 0.05
C ASP A 10 -11.38 -16.30 -1.06
N MET A 11 -10.40 -17.09 -1.51
CA MET A 11 -10.60 -18.11 -2.54
C MET A 11 -10.62 -19.48 -1.89
N HIS A 12 -11.58 -20.31 -2.28
CA HIS A 12 -11.74 -21.66 -1.71
C HIS A 12 -11.68 -22.77 -2.77
N ASP A 13 -11.78 -22.43 -4.06
CA ASP A 13 -11.68 -23.40 -5.15
C ASP A 13 -10.22 -23.52 -5.65
N LEU A 14 -9.62 -24.68 -5.44
CA LEU A 14 -8.25 -24.98 -5.89
C LEU A 14 -8.11 -25.01 -7.42
N SER A 15 -9.16 -25.37 -8.16
CA SER A 15 -9.16 -25.34 -9.62
C SER A 15 -9.24 -23.93 -10.18
N GLU A 16 -9.95 -23.02 -9.50
CA GLU A 16 -9.92 -21.59 -9.82
C GLU A 16 -8.53 -21.00 -9.55
N ILE A 17 -7.96 -21.28 -8.37
CA ILE A 17 -6.63 -20.80 -7.99
C ILE A 17 -5.55 -21.34 -8.94
N GLY A 18 -5.65 -22.61 -9.33
CA GLY A 18 -4.71 -23.26 -10.25
C GLY A 18 -4.74 -22.70 -11.67
N ARG A 19 -5.87 -22.12 -12.09
CA ARG A 19 -6.03 -21.46 -13.40
C ARG A 19 -5.61 -19.99 -13.39
N MET A 20 -5.29 -19.43 -12.23
CA MET A 20 -4.92 -18.02 -12.10
C MET A 20 -3.59 -17.73 -12.78
N THR A 21 -3.59 -16.69 -13.62
CA THR A 21 -2.37 -16.19 -14.23
C THR A 21 -1.50 -15.46 -13.20
N MET A 22 -0.20 -15.38 -13.48
CA MET A 22 0.72 -14.59 -12.64
C MET A 22 0.33 -13.10 -12.59
N TYR A 23 -0.33 -12.58 -13.62
CA TYR A 23 -0.84 -11.21 -13.64
C TYR A 23 -1.99 -11.01 -12.64
N GLU A 24 -3.01 -11.87 -12.69
CA GLU A 24 -4.15 -11.84 -11.75
C GLU A 24 -3.69 -12.05 -10.32
N PHE A 25 -2.73 -12.96 -10.10
CA PHE A 25 -2.15 -13.17 -8.78
C PHE A 25 -1.50 -11.90 -8.23
N ARG A 26 -0.73 -11.18 -9.07
CA ARG A 26 -0.08 -9.93 -8.67
C ARG A 26 -1.10 -8.82 -8.36
N LEU A 27 -2.15 -8.70 -9.17
CA LEU A 27 -3.22 -7.73 -8.93
C LEU A 27 -3.93 -8.00 -7.60
N ARG A 28 -4.34 -9.25 -7.36
CA ARG A 28 -4.98 -9.65 -6.10
C ARG A 28 -4.05 -9.43 -4.91
N LYS A 29 -2.75 -9.73 -5.07
CA LYS A 29 -1.74 -9.46 -4.04
C LYS A 29 -1.63 -7.97 -3.73
N GLN A 30 -1.63 -7.10 -4.74
CA GLN A 30 -1.60 -5.65 -4.54
C GLN A 30 -2.86 -5.17 -3.81
N ALA A 31 -4.04 -5.62 -4.22
CA ALA A 31 -5.30 -5.29 -3.56
C ALA A 31 -5.30 -5.74 -2.08
N TYR A 32 -4.81 -6.94 -1.79
CA TYR A 32 -4.64 -7.42 -0.42
C TYR A 32 -3.70 -6.52 0.39
N LEU A 33 -2.55 -6.12 -0.16
CA LEU A 33 -1.60 -5.26 0.54
C LEU A 33 -2.20 -3.87 0.84
N VAL A 34 -3.03 -3.32 -0.05
CA VAL A 34 -3.73 -2.05 0.22
C VAL A 34 -4.69 -2.21 1.40
N LYS A 35 -5.53 -3.26 1.42
CA LYS A 35 -6.44 -3.54 2.54
C LYS A 35 -5.68 -3.75 3.86
N TYR A 36 -4.59 -4.50 3.81
CA TYR A 36 -3.73 -4.73 4.98
C TYR A 36 -3.19 -3.42 5.56
N LEU A 37 -2.76 -2.48 4.71
CA LEU A 37 -2.25 -1.17 5.15
C LEU A 37 -3.34 -0.31 5.79
N GLU A 38 -4.57 -0.38 5.27
CA GLU A 38 -5.73 0.30 5.86
C GLU A 38 -6.10 -0.28 7.23
N GLU A 39 -6.04 -1.61 7.38
CA GLU A 39 -6.24 -2.27 8.68
C GLU A 39 -5.14 -1.93 9.69
N GLU A 40 -3.88 -1.93 9.27
CA GLU A 40 -2.72 -1.52 10.06
C GLU A 40 -2.90 -0.07 10.55
N GLU A 41 -3.27 0.85 9.65
CA GLU A 41 -3.55 2.25 9.97
C GLU A 41 -4.71 2.38 10.97
N ARG A 42 -5.80 1.62 10.79
CA ARG A 42 -6.94 1.62 11.72
C ARG A 42 -6.55 1.14 13.12
N LEU A 43 -5.73 0.10 13.22
CA LEU A 43 -5.22 -0.40 14.51
C LEU A 43 -4.34 0.64 15.20
N HIS A 44 -3.48 1.33 14.45
CA HIS A 44 -2.68 2.43 14.99
C HIS A 44 -3.54 3.60 15.45
N LEU A 45 -4.58 3.98 14.69
CA LEU A 45 -5.52 5.02 15.09
C LEU A 45 -6.23 4.65 16.41
N GLN A 46 -6.67 3.40 16.53
CA GLN A 46 -7.29 2.91 17.76
C GLN A 46 -6.31 2.95 18.94
N ALA A 47 -5.06 2.51 18.75
CA ALA A 47 -4.02 2.58 19.77
C ALA A 47 -3.72 4.03 20.19
N PHE A 48 -3.68 4.96 19.23
CA PHE A 48 -3.48 6.38 19.47
C PHE A 48 -4.65 6.99 20.26
N ALA A 49 -5.89 6.69 19.88
CA ALA A 49 -7.08 7.11 20.62
C ALA A 49 -7.07 6.57 22.06
N ASN A 50 -6.77 5.29 22.24
CA ASN A 50 -6.66 4.67 23.56
C ASN A 50 -5.52 5.28 24.41
N ARG A 51 -4.45 5.74 23.77
CA ARG A 51 -3.33 6.44 24.43
C ARG A 51 -3.68 7.87 24.79
N ALA A 52 -4.40 8.60 23.95
CA ALA A 52 -4.89 9.94 24.25
C ALA A 52 -5.82 9.93 25.49
N VAL A 53 -6.49 8.82 25.77
CA VAL A 53 -7.25 8.66 27.03
C VAL A 53 -6.34 8.50 28.27
N LYS A 54 -5.07 8.07 28.12
CA LYS A 54 -4.21 7.62 29.23
C LYS A 54 -2.94 8.45 29.48
N ALA A 55 -2.49 9.28 28.55
CA ALA A 55 -1.14 9.83 28.58
C ALA A 55 -1.12 11.36 28.75
N THR A 56 -1.26 11.84 29.98
CA THR A 56 -0.78 13.18 30.36
C THR A 56 0.66 13.09 30.87
N ASN A 57 1.48 14.13 30.65
CA ASN A 57 2.83 14.23 31.22
C ASN A 57 2.79 14.18 32.78
N LYS A 58 3.96 14.09 33.44
CA LYS A 58 4.07 14.09 34.93
C LYS A 58 3.39 15.30 35.63
N LYS A 59 2.96 16.32 34.88
CA LYS A 59 2.23 17.50 35.37
C LYS A 59 0.74 17.54 34.97
N GLY A 60 0.26 16.63 34.12
CA GLY A 60 -1.14 16.62 33.66
C GLY A 60 -1.43 17.32 32.32
N ASP A 61 -0.48 18.07 31.76
CA ASP A 61 -0.83 19.18 30.85
C ASP A 61 -0.61 18.91 29.35
N GLN A 62 0.21 17.94 28.93
CA GLN A 62 0.53 17.71 27.50
C GLN A 62 0.71 16.23 27.13
N TYR A 63 0.13 15.86 25.97
CA TYR A 63 0.28 14.56 25.33
C TYR A 63 1.68 14.37 24.71
N ILE A 64 2.30 13.19 24.90
CA ILE A 64 3.66 12.87 24.41
C ILE A 64 3.73 12.83 22.86
N PHE A 65 2.61 12.54 22.19
CA PHE A 65 2.48 12.64 20.73
C PHE A 65 1.24 13.48 20.40
N PRO A 66 1.39 14.75 20.00
CA PRO A 66 0.24 15.62 19.73
C PRO A 66 -0.45 15.30 18.40
N ASP A 67 0.22 14.57 17.49
CA ASP A 67 -0.25 14.27 16.15
C ASP A 67 -0.09 12.78 15.85
N PHE A 68 -1.12 12.18 15.25
CA PHE A 68 -1.12 10.78 14.83
C PHE A 68 0.01 10.46 13.85
N LYS A 69 0.36 11.37 12.94
CA LYS A 69 1.44 11.19 11.95
C LYS A 69 2.81 10.98 12.59
N LYS A 70 3.04 11.55 13.79
CA LYS A 70 4.27 11.31 14.56
C LYS A 70 4.27 9.95 15.24
N PHE A 71 3.10 9.37 15.49
CA PHE A 71 2.93 8.03 16.05
C PHE A 71 2.98 6.96 14.95
N TYR A 72 2.38 7.22 13.80
CA TYR A 72 2.35 6.34 12.64
C TYR A 72 2.30 7.15 11.33
N ASP A 73 3.30 6.97 10.46
CA ASP A 73 3.39 7.63 9.15
C ASP A 73 2.89 6.66 8.06
N SER A 74 1.60 6.75 7.74
CA SER A 74 0.96 5.88 6.75
C SER A 74 1.52 6.05 5.34
N GLU A 75 1.94 7.26 4.97
CA GLU A 75 2.55 7.57 3.67
C GLU A 75 3.91 6.89 3.50
N LYS A 76 4.76 6.96 4.53
CA LYS A 76 6.03 6.24 4.55
C LYS A 76 5.79 4.73 4.48
N ARG A 77 4.84 4.21 5.26
CA ARG A 77 4.51 2.79 5.30
C ARG A 77 3.98 2.26 3.96
N ARG A 78 3.08 3.00 3.30
CA ARG A 78 2.60 2.68 1.95
C ARG A 78 3.75 2.61 0.94
N LYS A 79 4.70 3.54 1.00
CA LYS A 79 5.90 3.52 0.13
C LYS A 79 6.81 2.32 0.39
N GLU A 80 6.98 1.90 1.63
CA GLU A 80 7.78 0.71 1.97
C GLU A 80 7.14 -0.59 1.46
N VAL A 81 5.82 -0.73 1.61
CA VAL A 81 5.09 -1.97 1.32
C VAL A 81 4.73 -2.11 -0.16
N LEU A 82 4.29 -1.02 -0.79
CA LEU A 82 3.89 -1.02 -2.20
C LEU A 82 5.08 -0.71 -3.14
N GLY A 83 6.07 0.05 -2.66
CA GLY A 83 7.25 0.45 -3.42
C GLY A 83 6.94 1.26 -4.69
N ASP A 84 7.98 1.82 -5.33
CA ASP A 84 7.88 2.55 -6.60
C ASP A 84 7.41 1.69 -7.82
N LYS A 85 6.74 0.55 -7.62
CA LYS A 85 6.24 -0.28 -8.73
C LYS A 85 5.18 0.45 -9.56
N GLU A 86 4.36 1.27 -8.92
CA GLU A 86 3.45 2.21 -9.60
C GLU A 86 4.22 3.27 -10.39
N LYS A 87 5.26 3.88 -9.79
CA LYS A 87 6.09 4.86 -10.49
C LYS A 87 6.84 4.26 -11.66
N ARG A 88 7.39 3.04 -11.56
CA ARG A 88 8.14 2.40 -12.67
C ARG A 88 7.23 2.06 -13.85
N ALA A 89 6.05 1.52 -13.62
CA ALA A 89 5.11 1.21 -14.70
C ALA A 89 4.66 2.50 -15.42
N ILE A 90 4.17 3.49 -14.66
CA ILE A 90 3.67 4.75 -15.22
C ILE A 90 4.79 5.59 -15.85
N SER A 91 5.97 5.69 -15.22
CA SER A 91 7.13 6.39 -15.80
C SER A 91 7.67 5.70 -17.04
N SER A 92 7.74 4.37 -17.07
CA SER A 92 8.20 3.64 -18.27
C SER A 92 7.28 3.86 -19.46
N GLU A 93 5.95 3.92 -19.23
CA GLU A 93 4.98 4.17 -20.28
C GLU A 93 4.98 5.64 -20.74
N LEU A 94 5.09 6.60 -19.81
CA LEU A 94 5.25 8.02 -20.12
C LEU A 94 6.54 8.28 -20.91
N LEU A 95 7.66 7.67 -20.51
CA LEU A 95 8.93 7.74 -21.23
C LEU A 95 8.82 7.09 -22.62
N ALA A 96 8.11 5.97 -22.75
CA ALA A 96 7.86 5.34 -24.04
C ALA A 96 7.01 6.22 -24.97
N ARG A 97 5.96 6.88 -24.46
CA ARG A 97 5.14 7.83 -25.22
C ARG A 97 5.94 9.06 -25.64
N ALA A 98 6.74 9.63 -24.73
CA ALA A 98 7.60 10.78 -25.02
C ALA A 98 8.62 10.48 -26.13
N ARG A 99 9.26 9.31 -26.11
CA ARG A 99 10.20 8.86 -27.16
C ARG A 99 9.53 8.69 -28.53
N ARG A 100 8.28 8.19 -28.57
CA ARG A 100 7.50 8.07 -29.82
C ARG A 100 7.20 9.44 -30.43
N LEU A 101 6.80 10.41 -29.61
CA LEU A 101 6.52 11.78 -30.06
C LEU A 101 7.78 12.49 -30.59
N GLN A 102 8.94 12.26 -29.98
CA GLN A 102 10.21 12.80 -30.48
C GLN A 102 10.59 12.21 -31.85
N LYS A 103 10.37 10.91 -32.07
CA LYS A 103 10.58 10.29 -33.38
C LYS A 103 9.62 10.82 -34.46
N MET A 104 8.39 11.18 -34.08
CA MET A 104 7.42 11.79 -35.02
C MET A 104 7.76 13.25 -35.33
N LYS A 105 8.38 14.00 -34.40
CA LYS A 105 8.79 15.40 -34.61
C LYS A 105 10.16 15.57 -35.28
N GLY A 106 11.02 14.54 -35.23
CA GLY A 106 12.36 14.57 -35.83
C GLY A 106 12.45 14.00 -37.25
N GLY A 107 11.33 13.62 -37.86
CA GLY A 107 11.25 13.22 -39.26
C GLY A 107 10.75 14.37 -40.12
N ASN A 108 11.63 15.33 -40.42
CA ASN A 108 11.48 16.29 -41.52
C ASN A 108 12.87 16.63 -42.05
#